data_AF-A0A4W5PPE2-F1
#
_entry.id   AF-A0A4W5PPE2-F1
#
_cell.length_a   1.000
_cell.length_b   1.000
_cell.length_c   1.000
_cell.angle_alpha   90.00
_cell.angle_beta   90.00
_cell.angle_gamma   90.00
#
_symmetry.space_group_name_H-M   'P 1'
#
loop_
_entity.id
_entity.type
_entity.pdbx_description
1 polymer ?
#
loop_
_entity_poly.entity_id
_entity_poly.type
_entity_poly.pdbx_seq_one_letter_code
_entity_poly.pdbx_strand_id
1 'polypeptide(L)'
;MPKRGLDVSSCEVFRFYRLVTVKDLVEPLSMIVPRKSPKTFQDDIFPMTAGNEAALTAQQWLSGMNRGQCNREPRWATMALSCI
;
A
#
# COMPACT_ATOMS: atom_id res chain seq x y z
N MET A 1 2.45 7.78 -0.87
CA MET A 1 1.92 7.20 0.39
C MET A 1 2.19 5.69 0.41
N PRO A 2 2.62 5.06 1.53
CA PRO A 2 2.71 3.60 1.63
C PRO A 2 1.34 2.94 1.43
N LYS A 3 1.30 1.71 0.86
CA LYS A 3 0.04 0.99 0.57
C LYS A 3 -0.88 0.80 1.78
N ARG A 4 -0.30 0.69 2.98
CA ARG A 4 -1.05 0.57 4.26
C ARG A 4 -1.79 1.85 4.68
N GLY A 5 -1.45 3.01 4.12
CA GLY A 5 -2.09 4.29 4.41
C GLY A 5 -3.16 4.71 3.39
N LEU A 6 -3.51 3.80 2.48
CA LEU A 6 -4.55 4.00 1.47
C LEU A 6 -5.91 3.53 1.98
N ASP A 7 -6.97 4.15 1.48
CA ASP A 7 -8.34 3.73 1.75
C ASP A 7 -8.76 2.60 0.79
N VAL A 8 -8.71 1.38 1.32
CA VAL A 8 -9.05 0.17 0.59
C VAL A 8 -10.55 0.10 0.27
N SER A 9 -11.40 0.70 1.12
CA SER A 9 -12.86 0.69 0.97
C SER A 9 -13.38 1.61 -0.14
N SER A 10 -12.53 2.52 -0.62
CA SER A 10 -12.80 3.34 -1.81
C SER A 10 -12.02 2.88 -3.03
N CYS A 11 -11.36 1.71 -2.98
CA CYS A 11 -10.48 1.22 -4.04
C CYS A 11 -9.35 2.21 -4.39
N GLU A 12 -8.83 2.93 -3.39
CA GLU A 12 -7.69 3.82 -3.56
C GLU A 12 -6.40 3.00 -3.71
N VAL A 13 -5.81 3.03 -4.91
CA VAL A 13 -4.59 2.28 -5.22
C VAL A 13 -3.33 3.11 -5.02
N PHE A 14 -3.44 4.43 -5.02
CA PHE A 14 -2.30 5.32 -4.78
C PHE A 14 -2.75 6.71 -4.30
N ARG A 15 -1.87 7.42 -3.58
CA ARG A 15 -2.07 8.81 -3.19
C ARG A 15 -0.81 9.62 -3.46
N PHE A 16 -0.92 10.57 -4.39
CA PHE A 16 0.08 11.59 -4.65
C PHE A 16 -0.11 12.76 -3.69
N TYR A 17 0.95 13.55 -3.53
CA TYR A 17 0.92 14.82 -2.84
C TYR A 17 1.39 15.89 -3.82
N ARG A 18 0.48 16.78 -4.21
CA ARG A 18 0.78 17.91 -5.07
C ARG A 18 1.13 19.10 -4.21
N LEU A 19 2.30 19.68 -4.44
CA LEU A 19 2.65 20.97 -3.85
C LEU A 19 1.95 22.09 -4.65
N VAL A 20 1.14 22.89 -3.96
CA VAL A 20 0.51 24.10 -4.48
C VAL A 20 1.31 25.30 -3.99
N THR A 21 2.27 25.71 -4.80
CA THR A 21 3.25 26.77 -4.47
C THR A 21 2.60 28.13 -4.23
N VAL A 22 1.46 28.40 -4.87
CA VAL A 22 0.74 29.68 -4.72
C VAL A 22 -0.01 29.82 -3.40
N LYS A 23 -0.18 28.74 -2.64
CA LYS A 23 -0.91 28.71 -1.36
C LYS A 23 -0.10 28.10 -0.22
N ASP A 24 1.19 27.82 -0.44
CA ASP A 24 2.07 27.07 0.49
C ASP A 24 1.39 25.81 1.08
N LEU A 25 0.63 25.10 0.24
CA LEU A 25 -0.23 23.99 0.64
C LEU A 25 0.20 22.71 -0.08
N VAL A 26 0.10 21.57 0.61
CA VAL A 26 0.22 20.25 -0.01
C VAL A 26 -1.16 19.62 -0.10
N GLU A 27 -1.62 19.38 -1.33
CA GLU A 27 -2.91 18.76 -1.61
C GLU A 27 -2.74 17.25 -1.90
N PRO A 28 -3.43 16.36 -1.16
CA PRO A 28 -3.45 14.94 -1.48
C PRO A 28 -4.31 14.67 -2.72
N LEU A 29 -3.81 13.85 -3.64
CA LEU A 29 -4.53 13.41 -4.84
C LEU A 29 -4.61 11.88 -4.86
N SER A 30 -5.82 11.36 -4.71
CA SER A 30 -6.13 9.93 -4.68
C SER A 30 -6.35 9.37 -6.09
N MET A 31 -5.69 8.25 -6.38
CA MET A 31 -5.96 7.42 -7.55
C MET A 31 -6.89 6.28 -7.13
N ILE A 32 -8.11 6.29 -7.66
CA ILE A 32 -9.15 5.33 -7.35
C ILE A 32 -9.48 4.51 -8.59
N VAL A 33 -9.56 3.18 -8.43
CA VAL A 33 -10.04 2.30 -9.49
C VAL A 33 -11.58 2.27 -9.42
N PRO A 34 -12.30 2.62 -10.52
CA PRO A 34 -13.76 2.61 -10.50
C PRO A 34 -14.29 1.17 -10.45
N ARG A 35 -15.07 0.83 -9.42
CA ARG A 35 -15.68 -0.49 -9.20
C ARG A 35 -17.16 -0.36 -8.85
N LYS A 36 -17.94 -1.41 -9.17
CA LYS A 36 -19.39 -1.46 -8.85
C LYS A 36 -19.67 -1.54 -7.35
N SER A 37 -18.83 -2.26 -6.61
CA SER A 37 -18.98 -2.50 -5.17
C SER A 37 -17.73 -2.04 -4.42
N PRO A 38 -17.54 -0.72 -4.23
CA PRO A 38 -16.30 -0.18 -3.63
C PRO A 38 -16.11 -0.63 -2.17
N LYS A 39 -17.20 -0.77 -1.41
CA LYS A 39 -17.17 -1.17 0.01
C LYS A 39 -16.69 -2.61 0.24
N THR A 40 -16.68 -3.45 -0.80
CA THR A 40 -16.20 -4.82 -0.71
C THR A 40 -14.73 -4.84 -1.05
N PHE A 41 -13.95 -5.59 -0.26
CA PHE A 41 -12.54 -5.76 -0.52
C PHE A 41 -12.29 -6.41 -1.91
N GLN A 42 -11.31 -5.89 -2.67
CA GLN A 42 -11.00 -6.29 -4.05
C GLN A 42 -9.55 -6.81 -4.12
N ASP A 43 -9.35 -8.12 -4.09
CA ASP A 43 -8.03 -8.77 -4.09
C ASP A 43 -7.23 -8.53 -5.38
N ASP A 44 -7.92 -8.47 -6.52
CA ASP A 44 -7.35 -8.25 -7.84
C ASP A 44 -6.51 -6.96 -7.98
N ILE A 45 -6.90 -5.88 -7.29
CA ILE A 45 -6.22 -4.58 -7.37
C ILE A 45 -5.17 -4.37 -6.27
N PHE A 46 -5.08 -5.29 -5.30
CA PHE A 46 -4.16 -5.20 -4.18
C PHE A 46 -3.29 -6.47 -4.05
N PRO A 47 -2.27 -6.62 -4.92
CA PRO A 47 -1.35 -7.75 -4.84
C PRO A 47 -0.52 -7.72 -3.55
N MET A 48 0.19 -8.82 -3.30
CA MET A 48 1.22 -8.90 -2.26
C MET A 48 2.21 -7.74 -2.40
N THR A 49 2.36 -6.95 -1.33
CA THR A 49 3.21 -5.76 -1.32
C THR A 49 4.26 -5.86 -0.23
N ALA A 50 5.35 -5.10 -0.39
CA ALA A 50 6.41 -5.06 0.61
C ALA A 50 5.87 -4.71 2.00
N GLY A 51 6.22 -5.54 2.97
CA GLY A 51 5.96 -5.32 4.38
C GLY A 51 6.82 -4.19 4.96
N ASN A 52 6.67 -3.97 6.26
CA ASN A 52 7.49 -3.04 7.04
C ASN A 52 8.80 -3.67 7.54
N GLU A 53 9.03 -4.95 7.24
CA GLU A 53 10.20 -5.69 7.68
C GLU A 53 11.24 -5.74 6.55
N ALA A 54 12.49 -5.46 6.91
CA ALA A 54 13.60 -5.61 5.98
C ALA A 54 13.83 -7.09 5.68
N ALA A 55 14.10 -7.43 4.41
CA ALA A 55 14.35 -8.81 4.01
C ALA A 55 15.70 -9.37 4.53
N LEU A 56 16.63 -8.47 4.83
CA LEU A 56 17.99 -8.75 5.30
C LEU A 56 18.40 -7.72 6.35
N THR A 57 19.29 -8.13 7.25
CA THR A 57 20.03 -7.18 8.08
C THR A 57 21.14 -6.52 7.26
N ALA A 58 21.63 -5.36 7.72
CA ALA A 58 22.72 -4.65 7.06
C ALA A 58 23.97 -5.52 6.91
N GLN A 59 24.34 -6.30 7.94
CA GLN A 59 25.51 -7.18 7.90
C GLN A 59 25.38 -8.29 6.84
N GLN A 60 24.20 -8.90 6.70
CA GLN A 60 23.96 -9.93 5.69
C GLN A 60 24.03 -9.39 4.27
N TRP A 61 23.51 -8.18 4.05
CA TRP A 61 23.62 -7.53 2.74
C TRP A 61 25.08 -7.18 2.42
N LEU A 62 25.83 -6.63 3.38
CA LEU A 62 27.25 -6.31 3.23
C LEU A 62 28.13 -7.55 3.01
N SER A 63 27.74 -8.73 3.52
CA SER A 63 28.44 -9.98 3.23
C SER A 63 28.10 -10.58 1.86
N GLY A 64 27.36 -9.86 1.02
CA GLY A 64 27.02 -10.24 -0.35
C GLY A 64 25.73 -11.05 -0.48
N MET A 65 24.93 -11.21 0.58
CA MET A 65 23.63 -11.87 0.47
C MET A 65 22.62 -10.96 -0.24
N ASN A 66 21.83 -11.56 -1.14
CA ASN A 66 20.74 -10.87 -1.83
C ASN A 66 19.42 -11.59 -1.58
N ARG A 67 18.37 -10.85 -1.18
CA ARG A 67 17.00 -11.37 -1.02
C ARG A 67 16.00 -10.36 -1.56
N GLY A 68 14.93 -10.87 -2.17
CA GLY A 68 13.79 -10.08 -2.58
C GLY A 68 13.05 -9.45 -1.39
N GLN A 69 12.13 -8.52 -1.68
CA GLN A 69 11.34 -7.84 -0.67
C GLN A 69 10.55 -8.84 0.19
N CYS A 70 10.43 -8.56 1.49
CA CYS A 70 9.54 -9.31 2.36
C CYS A 70 8.09 -8.93 2.01
N ASN A 71 7.52 -9.63 1.04
CA ASN A 71 6.14 -9.43 0.64
C ASN A 71 5.22 -10.00 1.71
N ARG A 72 4.27 -9.20 2.19
CA ARG A 72 3.24 -9.65 3.13
C ARG A 72 1.87 -9.38 2.58
N GLU A 73 0.95 -10.24 2.99
CA GLU A 73 -0.46 -10.02 2.72
C GLU A 73 -0.90 -8.79 3.52
N PRO A 74 -1.64 -7.86 2.89
CA PRO A 74 -2.10 -6.69 3.60
C PRO A 74 -3.03 -7.12 4.75
N ARG A 75 -2.76 -6.66 5.99
CA ARG A 75 -3.56 -7.07 7.17
C ARG A 75 -5.07 -6.76 7.03
N TRP A 76 -5.46 -5.86 6.13
CA TRP A 76 -6.87 -5.59 5.83
C TRP A 76 -7.56 -6.76 5.11
N ALA A 77 -6.82 -7.64 4.41
CA ALA A 77 -7.38 -8.84 3.77
C ALA A 77 -7.86 -9.83 4.84
N THR A 78 -7.06 -9.98 5.90
CA THR A 78 -7.37 -10.82 7.06
C THR A 78 -8.56 -10.27 7.85
N MET A 79 -8.76 -8.94 7.90
CA MET A 79 -9.92 -8.33 8.55
C MET A 79 -11.20 -8.43 7.71
N ALA A 80 -11.11 -8.37 6.37
CA ALA A 80 -12.27 -8.53 5.49
C ALA A 80 -12.88 -9.94 5.56
N LEU A 81 -12.05 -10.97 5.78
CA LEU A 81 -12.49 -12.35 6.01
C LEU A 81 -13.14 -12.58 7.38
N SER A 82 -12.89 -11.71 8.36
CA SER A 82 -13.51 -11.81 9.70
C SER A 82 -14.89 -11.16 9.82
N CYS A 83 -15.40 -10.56 8.74
CA CYS A 83 -16.75 -9.98 8.66
C CYS A 83 -17.69 -10.75 7.71
N ILE A 84 -17.38 -12.01 7.40
CA ILE A 84 -18.29 -12.98 6.77
C ILE A 84 -18.64 -14.05 7.81
#